data_AF-A0A7X5YPL8-F1
#
_entry.id   AF-A0A7X5YPL8-F1
#
_cell.length_a   1.000
_cell.length_b   1.000
_cell.length_c   1.000
_cell.angle_alpha   90.00
_cell.angle_beta   90.00
_cell.angle_gamma   90.00
#
_symmetry.space_group_name_H-M   'P 1'
#
loop_
_entity.id
_entity.type
_entity.pdbx_description
1 polymer ?
#
loop_
_entity_poly.entity_id
_entity_poly.type
_entity_poly.pdbx_seq_one_letter_code
_entity_poly.pdbx_strand_id
1 'polypeptide(L)'
;MTDSDALGWRSVADLVGPHPDAPVALIGAGLNERSLTPGRCDLGPRAFRAVLPRFSTYDVETGAELSTRIHDAGDVPLKAVTPADAFEPVRVAVAAQSGRALTVLIGGNNAITRPGVHALGLNRVGLLTLDAHFDLRDTDQGLTNGNPVQALLEDGLDGRCISQIGLAPFANTRRAHDKAKAAGISVRTARECRDNGMAAVVAEELARLSAVAEVIYVDFDIDVIDRSQWPASPGARPGGVSVHDFFEAARVIAAHPKVKAVDLTEYDPSLEIGDLGSLTAGRWFCELLAGFEAR
;
A
#
# COMPACT_ATOMS: atom_id res chain seq x y z
N MET A 1 -15.46 -9.85 -37.45
CA MET A 1 -14.06 -10.23 -37.14
C MET A 1 -13.47 -9.22 -36.15
N THR A 2 -14.08 -9.08 -34.98
CA THR A 2 -13.69 -8.07 -33.97
C THR A 2 -13.11 -8.68 -32.69
N ASP A 3 -13.31 -9.97 -32.45
CA ASP A 3 -12.69 -10.72 -31.35
C ASP A 3 -11.54 -11.57 -31.89
N SER A 4 -10.38 -10.96 -32.06
CA SER A 4 -9.14 -11.68 -32.38
C SER A 4 -8.10 -11.30 -31.34
N ASP A 5 -7.55 -12.28 -30.63
CA ASP A 5 -6.47 -12.07 -29.66
C ASP A 5 -5.20 -11.51 -30.33
N ALA A 6 -5.08 -11.66 -31.66
CA ALA A 6 -4.00 -11.03 -32.42
C ALA A 6 -4.17 -9.50 -32.59
N LEU A 7 -5.36 -8.95 -32.32
CA LEU A 7 -5.67 -7.52 -32.39
C LEU A 7 -5.66 -6.84 -31.01
N GLY A 8 -5.80 -7.60 -29.93
CA GLY A 8 -5.74 -7.12 -28.55
C GLY A 8 -6.35 -8.11 -27.57
N TRP A 9 -6.15 -7.87 -26.27
CA TRP A 9 -6.81 -8.58 -25.18
C TRP A 9 -7.46 -7.59 -24.22
N ARG A 10 -8.45 -8.06 -23.45
CA ARG A 10 -9.01 -7.27 -22.35
C ARG A 10 -7.99 -7.19 -21.22
N SER A 11 -7.61 -5.97 -20.88
CA SER A 11 -6.58 -5.68 -19.89
C SER A 11 -7.18 -5.10 -18.62
N VAL A 12 -6.40 -5.10 -17.55
CA VAL A 12 -6.77 -4.44 -16.29
C VAL A 12 -6.96 -2.93 -16.50
N ALA A 13 -6.27 -2.31 -17.47
CA ALA A 13 -6.50 -0.91 -17.80
C ALA A 13 -7.93 -0.63 -18.29
N ASP A 14 -8.58 -1.60 -18.94
CA ASP A 14 -9.96 -1.45 -19.44
C ASP A 14 -11.00 -1.44 -18.30
N LEU A 15 -10.61 -1.83 -17.08
CA LEU A 15 -11.45 -1.75 -15.89
C LEU A 15 -11.35 -0.38 -15.19
N VAL A 16 -10.32 0.41 -15.51
CA VAL A 16 -10.00 1.68 -14.84
C VAL A 16 -10.47 2.85 -15.70
N GLY A 17 -11.33 3.71 -15.15
CA GLY A 17 -11.83 4.87 -15.87
C GLY A 17 -12.73 5.77 -15.03
N PRO A 18 -13.38 6.78 -15.64
CA PRO A 18 -14.29 7.69 -14.94
C PRO A 18 -15.64 6.99 -14.63
N HIS A 19 -15.63 6.03 -13.71
CA HIS A 19 -16.78 5.22 -13.31
C HIS A 19 -17.34 5.66 -11.94
N PRO A 20 -18.20 6.69 -11.85
CA PRO A 20 -18.63 7.25 -10.56
C PRO A 20 -19.31 6.24 -9.64
N ASP A 21 -19.95 5.18 -10.19
CA ASP A 21 -20.64 4.14 -9.42
C ASP A 21 -19.77 2.89 -9.14
N ALA A 22 -18.48 2.92 -9.50
CA ALA A 22 -17.59 1.79 -9.25
C ALA A 22 -17.41 1.50 -7.74
N PRO A 23 -17.37 0.23 -7.31
CA PRO A 23 -17.18 -0.08 -5.90
C PRO A 23 -15.73 0.15 -5.43
N VAL A 24 -14.78 0.33 -6.35
CA VAL A 24 -13.36 0.63 -6.06
C VAL A 24 -13.00 2.01 -6.63
N ALA A 25 -12.22 2.79 -5.90
CA ALA A 25 -11.56 3.99 -6.42
C ALA A 25 -10.04 3.83 -6.49
N LEU A 26 -9.41 4.52 -7.44
CA LEU A 26 -7.98 4.67 -7.60
C LEU A 26 -7.62 6.16 -7.48
N ILE A 27 -6.66 6.51 -6.64
CA ILE A 27 -6.15 7.87 -6.46
C ILE A 27 -4.63 7.83 -6.62
N GLY A 28 -4.05 8.76 -7.38
CA GLY A 28 -2.61 8.99 -7.34
C GLY A 28 -2.24 10.04 -6.30
N ALA A 29 -1.24 9.75 -5.47
CA ALA A 29 -0.76 10.64 -4.42
C ALA A 29 0.78 10.68 -4.41
N GLY A 30 1.37 11.11 -5.54
CA GLY A 30 2.81 11.14 -5.78
C GLY A 30 3.58 12.20 -4.99
N LEU A 31 3.64 12.04 -3.66
CA LEU A 31 4.43 12.87 -2.74
C LEU A 31 5.89 12.43 -2.72
N ASN A 32 6.84 13.35 -2.88
CA ASN A 32 8.29 13.03 -2.85
C ASN A 32 9.10 13.86 -1.86
N GLU A 33 8.60 15.02 -1.43
CA GLU A 33 9.35 15.87 -0.51
C GLU A 33 9.55 15.18 0.84
N ARG A 34 10.71 15.45 1.45
CA ARG A 34 11.13 14.90 2.76
C ARG A 34 11.25 13.36 2.80
N SER A 35 11.49 12.71 1.66
CA SER A 35 12.02 11.35 1.65
C SER A 35 13.40 11.31 2.31
N LEU A 36 13.63 10.37 3.22
CA LEU A 36 14.90 10.20 3.93
C LEU A 36 16.07 9.89 2.97
N THR A 37 15.77 9.11 1.93
CA THR A 37 16.69 8.89 0.81
C THR A 37 16.12 9.61 -0.41
N PRO A 38 16.90 10.44 -1.11
CA PRO A 38 16.43 11.09 -2.33
C PRO A 38 15.99 10.07 -3.38
N GLY A 39 14.87 10.35 -4.04
CA GLY A 39 14.26 9.49 -5.04
C GLY A 39 13.26 10.24 -5.90
N ARG A 40 12.52 9.49 -6.73
CA ARG A 40 11.46 9.97 -7.64
C ARG A 40 10.18 9.16 -7.50
N CYS A 41 9.79 8.84 -6.27
CA CYS A 41 8.53 8.15 -6.00
C CYS A 41 7.29 8.96 -6.40
N ASP A 42 7.43 10.27 -6.63
CA ASP A 42 6.39 11.10 -7.29
C ASP A 42 5.96 10.57 -8.67
N LEU A 43 6.82 9.79 -9.34
CA LEU A 43 6.54 9.21 -10.64
C LEU A 43 5.72 7.91 -10.58
N GLY A 44 5.63 7.29 -9.40
CA GLY A 44 4.96 6.00 -9.16
C GLY A 44 3.53 5.93 -9.71
N PRO A 45 2.64 6.90 -9.42
CA PRO A 45 1.25 6.87 -9.89
C PRO A 45 1.12 6.82 -11.41
N ARG A 46 1.99 7.52 -12.13
CA ARG A 46 1.99 7.53 -13.60
C ARG A 46 2.53 6.23 -14.17
N ALA A 47 3.64 5.72 -13.61
CA ALA A 47 4.25 4.46 -14.04
C ALA A 47 3.29 3.27 -13.81
N PHE A 48 2.63 3.24 -12.64
CA PHE A 48 1.60 2.28 -12.31
C PHE A 48 0.48 2.24 -13.36
N ARG A 49 -0.15 3.38 -13.64
CA ARG A 49 -1.24 3.43 -14.64
C ARG A 49 -0.77 3.00 -16.03
N ALA A 50 0.45 3.38 -16.42
CA ALA A 50 1.01 3.05 -17.73
C ALA A 50 1.28 1.56 -17.92
N VAL A 51 1.44 0.78 -16.84
CA VAL A 51 1.71 -0.66 -16.93
C VAL A 51 0.44 -1.51 -17.04
N LEU A 52 -0.72 -1.01 -16.60
CA LEU A 52 -1.97 -1.78 -16.52
C LEU A 52 -2.42 -2.44 -17.84
N PRO A 53 -2.18 -1.85 -19.05
CA PRO A 53 -2.53 -2.53 -20.31
C PRO A 53 -1.80 -3.87 -20.52
N ARG A 54 -0.71 -4.11 -19.78
CA ARG A 54 0.11 -5.32 -19.88
C ARG A 54 -0.41 -6.49 -19.04
N PHE A 55 -1.47 -6.29 -18.27
CA PHE A 55 -2.08 -7.32 -17.42
C PHE A 55 -3.42 -7.74 -18.00
N SER A 56 -3.59 -9.04 -18.23
CA SER A 56 -4.88 -9.64 -18.56
C SER A 56 -5.84 -9.54 -17.38
N THR A 57 -7.14 -9.47 -17.64
CA THR A 57 -8.16 -9.63 -16.59
C THR A 57 -8.31 -11.07 -16.12
N TYR A 58 -7.73 -12.05 -16.82
CA TYR A 58 -7.86 -13.47 -16.52
C TYR A 58 -6.72 -13.99 -15.64
N ASP A 59 -7.07 -14.57 -14.48
CA ASP A 59 -6.17 -15.33 -13.63
C ASP A 59 -6.27 -16.82 -13.96
N VAL A 60 -5.21 -17.36 -14.56
CA VAL A 60 -5.15 -18.78 -14.97
C VAL A 60 -5.07 -19.76 -13.80
N GLU A 61 -4.61 -19.32 -12.62
CA GLU A 61 -4.46 -20.20 -11.46
C GLU A 61 -5.83 -20.47 -10.81
N THR A 62 -6.71 -19.47 -10.81
CA THR A 62 -8.06 -19.56 -10.23
C THR A 62 -9.14 -19.80 -11.28
N GLY A 63 -8.84 -19.53 -12.55
CA GLY A 63 -9.81 -19.56 -13.65
C GLY A 63 -10.82 -18.41 -13.61
N ALA A 64 -10.59 -17.39 -12.79
CA ALA A 64 -11.47 -16.23 -12.63
C ALA A 64 -11.08 -15.10 -13.59
N GLU A 65 -12.07 -14.30 -14.00
CA GLU A 65 -11.85 -13.08 -14.78
C GLU A 65 -12.28 -11.85 -13.97
N LEU A 66 -11.33 -10.94 -13.75
CA LEU A 66 -11.56 -9.65 -13.10
C LEU A 66 -12.57 -8.83 -13.91
N SER A 67 -13.59 -8.31 -13.23
CA SER A 67 -14.71 -7.61 -13.86
C SER A 67 -15.11 -6.32 -13.14
N THR A 68 -14.60 -6.10 -11.94
CA THR A 68 -14.86 -4.93 -11.11
C THR A 68 -14.36 -3.67 -11.80
N ARG A 69 -15.28 -2.76 -12.11
CA ARG A 69 -14.93 -1.41 -12.58
C ARG A 69 -14.27 -0.62 -11.44
N ILE A 70 -13.30 0.21 -11.79
CA ILE A 70 -12.56 1.08 -10.88
C ILE A 70 -12.73 2.54 -11.30
N HIS A 71 -13.11 3.40 -10.36
CA HIS A 71 -13.15 4.84 -10.57
C HIS A 71 -11.74 5.43 -10.44
N ASP A 72 -11.13 5.87 -11.54
CA ASP A 72 -9.92 6.69 -11.47
C ASP A 72 -10.30 8.12 -11.06
N ALA A 73 -9.98 8.48 -9.82
CA ALA A 73 -10.24 9.79 -9.24
C ALA A 73 -9.12 10.80 -9.54
N GLY A 74 -8.14 10.43 -10.38
CA GLY A 74 -7.03 11.28 -10.79
C GLY A 74 -5.93 11.37 -9.74
N ASP A 75 -5.14 12.43 -9.83
CA ASP A 75 -3.99 12.67 -8.95
C ASP A 75 -4.24 13.85 -8.00
N VAL A 76 -3.86 13.68 -6.75
CA VAL A 76 -3.77 14.77 -5.77
C VAL A 76 -2.58 15.68 -6.16
N PRO A 77 -2.74 17.01 -6.23
CA PRO A 77 -1.68 17.92 -6.66
C PRO A 77 -0.60 18.08 -5.57
N LEU A 78 0.38 17.17 -5.55
CA LEU A 78 1.41 17.08 -4.49
C LEU A 78 2.84 17.48 -4.92
N LYS A 79 2.97 18.13 -6.08
CA LYS A 79 4.29 18.56 -6.59
C LYS A 79 4.92 19.60 -5.67
N ALA A 80 6.12 19.32 -5.15
CA ALA A 80 6.86 20.18 -4.22
C ALA A 80 6.08 20.56 -2.95
N VAL A 81 5.16 19.67 -2.52
CA VAL A 81 4.36 19.83 -1.31
C VAL A 81 5.03 19.04 -0.18
N THR A 82 5.14 19.63 1.02
CA THR A 82 5.70 18.92 2.18
C THR A 82 4.71 17.90 2.75
N PRO A 83 5.14 16.87 3.50
CA PRO A 83 4.20 15.96 4.16
C PRO A 83 3.17 16.63 5.06
N ALA A 84 3.52 17.75 5.71
CA ALA A 84 2.58 18.52 6.52
C ALA A 84 1.49 19.19 5.65
N ASP A 85 1.90 19.81 4.54
CA ASP A 85 0.99 20.50 3.62
C ASP A 85 0.17 19.51 2.76
N ALA A 86 0.69 18.30 2.55
CA ALA A 86 0.02 17.23 1.83
C ALA A 86 -1.11 16.59 2.62
N PHE A 87 -1.16 16.79 3.94
CA PHE A 87 -2.10 16.13 4.83
C PHE A 87 -3.55 16.36 4.39
N GLU A 88 -3.97 17.62 4.30
CA GLU A 88 -5.37 17.95 4.03
C GLU A 88 -5.81 17.57 2.61
N PRO A 89 -5.05 17.87 1.53
CA PRO A 89 -5.40 17.45 0.17
C PRO A 89 -5.57 15.94 0.02
N VAL A 90 -4.66 15.14 0.59
CA VAL A 90 -4.74 13.68 0.53
C VAL A 90 -5.93 13.17 1.34
N ARG A 91 -6.10 13.66 2.57
CA ARG A 91 -7.21 13.25 3.45
C ARG A 91 -8.57 13.53 2.79
N VAL A 92 -8.73 14.71 2.18
CA VAL A 92 -9.97 15.09 1.47
C VAL A 92 -10.21 14.21 0.25
N ALA A 93 -9.17 13.92 -0.55
CA ALA A 93 -9.29 13.07 -1.73
C ALA A 93 -9.76 11.65 -1.37
N VAL A 94 -9.20 11.06 -0.29
CA VAL A 94 -9.62 9.74 0.20
C VAL A 94 -11.02 9.78 0.80
N ALA A 95 -11.33 10.79 1.62
CA ALA A 95 -12.65 10.94 2.24
C ALA A 95 -13.77 11.13 1.20
N ALA A 96 -13.48 11.76 0.05
CA ALA A 96 -14.40 11.88 -1.06
C ALA A 96 -14.82 10.52 -1.68
N GLN A 97 -14.05 9.46 -1.43
CA GLN A 97 -14.34 8.10 -1.90
C GLN A 97 -14.94 7.20 -0.80
N SER A 98 -15.27 7.73 0.38
CA SER A 98 -15.74 6.97 1.55
C SER A 98 -17.02 6.15 1.35
N GLY A 99 -17.83 6.47 0.32
CA GLY A 99 -19.01 5.69 -0.06
C GLY A 99 -18.70 4.40 -0.83
N ARG A 100 -17.45 4.19 -1.24
CA ARG A 100 -17.01 3.01 -2.01
C ARG A 100 -16.59 1.87 -1.08
N ALA A 101 -16.55 0.66 -1.63
CA ALA A 101 -16.18 -0.53 -0.87
C ALA A 101 -14.66 -0.61 -0.60
N LEU A 102 -13.84 -0.04 -1.48
CA LEU A 102 -12.39 0.04 -1.36
C LEU A 102 -11.84 1.30 -2.05
N THR A 103 -10.92 1.99 -1.40
CA THR A 103 -10.13 3.08 -1.99
C THR A 103 -8.67 2.67 -2.08
N VAL A 104 -8.08 2.74 -3.27
CA VAL A 104 -6.68 2.39 -3.53
C VAL A 104 -5.92 3.66 -3.85
N LEU A 105 -4.87 3.93 -3.07
CA LEU A 105 -3.94 5.01 -3.35
C LEU A 105 -2.68 4.43 -3.97
N ILE A 106 -2.22 5.02 -5.05
CA ILE A 106 -0.86 4.81 -5.52
C ILE A 106 -0.07 6.00 -5.02
N GLY A 107 0.76 5.76 -4.01
CA GLY A 107 1.49 6.79 -3.30
C GLY A 107 2.70 7.30 -4.06
N GLY A 108 3.37 8.24 -3.41
CA GLY A 108 4.80 8.44 -3.54
C GLY A 108 5.46 7.83 -2.32
N ASN A 109 6.13 8.64 -1.50
CA ASN A 109 6.73 8.17 -0.26
C ASN A 109 5.68 7.84 0.83
N ASN A 110 6.12 7.15 1.88
CA ASN A 110 5.24 6.59 2.90
C ASN A 110 4.51 7.62 3.78
N ALA A 111 4.80 8.91 3.63
CA ALA A 111 4.14 9.94 4.42
C ALA A 111 2.64 10.12 4.09
N ILE A 112 2.17 9.60 2.94
CA ILE A 112 0.75 9.64 2.54
C ILE A 112 -0.14 8.71 3.38
N THR A 113 0.43 7.73 4.08
CA THR A 113 -0.29 6.80 4.96
C THR A 113 -1.04 7.56 6.05
N ARG A 114 -0.40 8.56 6.68
CA ARG A 114 -1.01 9.36 7.75
C ARG A 114 -2.34 10.02 7.33
N PRO A 115 -2.41 10.86 6.28
CA PRO A 115 -3.68 11.44 5.86
C PRO A 115 -4.69 10.41 5.34
N GLY A 116 -4.24 9.31 4.74
CA GLY A 116 -5.12 8.20 4.34
C GLY A 116 -5.84 7.56 5.53
N VAL A 117 -5.11 7.27 6.61
CA VAL A 117 -5.67 6.75 7.86
C VAL A 117 -6.67 7.74 8.48
N HIS A 118 -6.32 9.03 8.52
CA HIS A 118 -7.23 10.07 9.03
C HIS A 118 -8.54 10.17 8.24
N ALA A 119 -8.53 9.90 6.94
CA ALA A 119 -9.73 9.92 6.12
C ALA A 119 -10.76 8.83 6.51
N LEU A 120 -10.32 7.75 7.17
CA LEU A 120 -11.20 6.70 7.68
C LEU A 120 -11.70 6.94 9.12
N GLY A 121 -11.18 7.95 9.81
CA GLY A 121 -11.51 8.30 11.19
C GLY A 121 -10.62 7.60 12.22
N LEU A 122 -9.78 8.38 12.90
CA LEU A 122 -8.73 7.88 13.79
C LEU A 122 -9.22 7.02 14.96
N ASN A 123 -10.45 7.28 15.44
CA ASN A 123 -11.05 6.57 16.57
C ASN A 123 -11.64 5.19 16.22
N ARG A 124 -11.69 4.83 14.94
CA ARG A 124 -12.33 3.60 14.45
C ARG A 124 -11.46 2.76 13.52
N VAL A 125 -10.32 3.29 13.10
CA VAL A 125 -9.42 2.68 12.12
C VAL A 125 -8.36 1.83 12.81
N GLY A 126 -8.08 0.66 12.24
CA GLY A 126 -6.87 -0.11 12.48
C GLY A 126 -5.89 0.10 11.33
N LEU A 127 -4.59 0.13 11.62
CA LEU A 127 -3.53 0.23 10.63
C LEU A 127 -2.81 -1.13 10.53
N LEU A 128 -2.71 -1.67 9.32
CA LEU A 128 -1.80 -2.76 9.00
C LEU A 128 -0.74 -2.23 8.05
N THR A 129 0.54 -2.42 8.36
CA THR A 129 1.64 -2.07 7.43
C THR A 129 2.35 -3.34 6.99
N LEU A 130 2.64 -3.43 5.69
CA LEU A 130 3.63 -4.35 5.15
C LEU A 130 4.88 -3.53 4.87
N ASP A 131 5.90 -3.65 5.71
CA ASP A 131 7.03 -2.73 5.71
C ASP A 131 8.29 -3.41 6.29
N ALA A 132 9.47 -3.11 5.74
CA ALA A 132 10.75 -3.48 6.32
C ALA A 132 11.10 -2.66 7.58
N HIS A 133 10.49 -1.49 7.74
CA HIS A 133 10.78 -0.44 8.71
C HIS A 133 9.64 -0.23 9.71
N PHE A 134 9.96 0.40 10.85
CA PHE A 134 8.97 0.76 11.86
C PHE A 134 8.26 2.08 11.56
N ASP A 135 8.89 3.00 10.85
CA ASP A 135 8.36 4.36 10.63
C ASP A 135 7.97 5.12 11.89
N LEU A 136 8.78 4.90 12.94
CA LEU A 136 8.64 5.48 14.28
C LEU A 136 9.73 6.52 14.62
N ARG A 137 10.35 7.16 13.60
CA ARG A 137 11.29 8.26 13.87
C ARG A 137 10.57 9.42 14.54
N ASP A 138 11.30 10.23 15.32
CA ASP A 138 10.71 11.40 15.97
C ASP A 138 10.21 12.42 14.92
N THR A 139 9.21 13.22 15.31
CA THR A 139 8.58 14.27 14.49
C THR A 139 9.09 15.68 14.82
N ASP A 140 10.04 15.79 15.75
CA ASP A 140 10.59 17.06 16.28
C ASP A 140 11.34 17.90 15.25
N GLN A 141 11.83 17.28 14.16
CA GLN A 141 12.45 17.93 13.01
C GLN A 141 11.53 17.98 11.77
N GLY A 142 10.23 17.79 11.98
CA GLY A 142 9.21 17.78 10.95
C GLY A 142 8.83 16.38 10.45
N LEU A 143 7.81 16.36 9.60
CA LEU A 143 7.25 15.14 9.03
C LEU A 143 8.06 14.69 7.80
N THR A 144 8.29 13.38 7.73
CA THR A 144 9.07 12.69 6.69
C THR A 144 8.39 11.38 6.34
N ASN A 145 8.90 10.65 5.33
CA ASN A 145 8.41 9.30 5.06
C ASN A 145 8.76 8.28 6.14
N GLY A 146 9.72 8.53 7.03
CA GLY A 146 10.09 7.59 8.10
C GLY A 146 9.45 7.85 9.47
N ASN A 147 8.46 8.72 9.56
CA ASN A 147 7.68 8.96 10.79
C ASN A 147 6.14 9.00 10.65
N PRO A 148 5.48 8.44 9.60
CA PRO A 148 4.01 8.46 9.53
C PRO A 148 3.36 7.71 10.70
N VAL A 149 3.91 6.57 11.14
CA VAL A 149 3.36 5.79 12.26
C VAL A 149 3.57 6.52 13.59
N GLN A 150 4.73 7.16 13.80
CA GLN A 150 4.95 7.99 14.99
C GLN A 150 3.94 9.14 15.05
N ALA A 151 3.74 9.83 13.92
CA ALA A 151 2.80 10.94 13.85
C ALA A 151 1.35 10.47 14.11
N LEU A 152 0.96 9.28 13.64
CA LEU A 152 -0.35 8.70 13.95
C LEU A 152 -0.53 8.38 15.45
N LEU A 153 0.50 7.86 16.12
CA LEU A 153 0.47 7.68 17.58
C LEU A 153 0.29 9.02 18.30
N GLU A 154 1.01 10.06 17.86
CA GLU A 154 0.91 11.43 18.41
C GLU A 154 -0.45 12.07 18.15
N ASP A 155 -1.09 11.74 17.03
CA ASP A 155 -2.45 12.17 16.69
C ASP A 155 -3.52 11.47 17.53
N GLY A 156 -3.17 10.39 18.23
CA GLY A 156 -4.07 9.64 19.11
C GLY A 156 -4.53 8.29 18.58
N LEU A 157 -3.91 7.74 17.54
CA LEU A 157 -4.15 6.35 17.15
C LEU A 157 -3.62 5.43 18.26
N ASP A 158 -4.48 4.56 18.78
CA ASP A 158 -4.08 3.56 19.76
C ASP A 158 -3.11 2.56 19.11
N GLY A 159 -1.90 2.41 19.66
CA GLY A 159 -0.90 1.48 19.14
C GLY A 159 -1.39 0.02 19.11
N ARG A 160 -2.36 -0.36 19.96
CA ARG A 160 -2.99 -1.69 19.91
C ARG A 160 -3.82 -1.91 18.64
N CYS A 161 -4.21 -0.84 17.95
CA CYS A 161 -4.86 -0.85 16.65
C CYS A 161 -3.86 -0.82 15.48
N ILE A 162 -2.58 -1.08 15.73
CA ILE A 162 -1.52 -1.11 14.70
C ILE A 162 -0.88 -2.51 14.64
N SER A 163 -0.75 -3.05 13.43
CA SER A 163 0.04 -4.24 13.11
C SER A 163 1.08 -3.87 12.07
N GLN A 164 2.35 -4.17 12.33
CA GLN A 164 3.45 -3.98 11.37
C GLN A 164 4.05 -5.34 11.03
N ILE A 165 4.11 -5.66 9.74
CA ILE A 165 4.44 -6.99 9.22
C ILE A 165 5.57 -6.88 8.20
N GLY A 166 6.60 -7.71 8.35
CA GLY A 166 7.74 -7.74 7.44
C GLY A 166 9.00 -7.05 7.95
N LEU A 167 9.04 -6.65 9.24
CA LEU A 167 10.17 -5.90 9.81
C LEU A 167 11.50 -6.61 9.55
N ALA A 168 12.38 -5.95 8.82
CA ALA A 168 13.64 -6.51 8.36
C ALA A 168 14.73 -6.43 9.44
N PRO A 169 15.61 -7.45 9.54
CA PRO A 169 16.78 -7.38 10.42
C PRO A 169 17.73 -6.28 9.95
N PHE A 170 18.33 -5.54 10.88
CA PHE A 170 19.28 -4.44 10.61
C PHE A 170 18.72 -3.24 9.82
N ALA A 171 17.41 -3.18 9.55
CA ALA A 171 16.75 -2.01 8.95
C ALA A 171 16.31 -0.96 9.99
N ASN A 172 16.24 -1.38 11.26
CA ASN A 172 15.57 -0.65 12.32
C ASN A 172 16.47 -0.34 13.52
N THR A 173 16.13 0.71 14.26
CA THR A 173 16.82 1.07 15.51
C THR A 173 16.18 0.41 16.72
N ARG A 174 16.97 0.14 17.78
CA ARG A 174 16.45 -0.33 19.07
C ARG A 174 15.39 0.63 19.63
N ARG A 175 15.60 1.94 19.48
CA ARG A 175 14.66 2.97 19.96
C ARG A 175 13.29 2.84 19.31
N ALA A 176 13.22 2.65 17.99
CA ALA A 176 11.95 2.45 17.29
C ALA A 176 11.23 1.17 17.75
N HIS A 177 11.97 0.08 17.93
CA HIS A 177 11.41 -1.18 18.45
C HIS A 177 10.86 -1.02 19.88
N ASP A 178 11.62 -0.36 20.77
CA ASP A 178 11.18 -0.12 22.15
C ASP A 178 9.91 0.77 22.18
N LYS A 179 9.81 1.78 21.30
CA LYS A 179 8.59 2.57 21.11
C LYS A 179 7.40 1.72 20.67
N ALA A 180 7.58 0.88 19.65
CA ALA A 180 6.51 0.01 19.14
C ALA A 180 5.95 -0.89 20.25
N LYS A 181 6.84 -1.51 21.03
CA LYS A 181 6.47 -2.33 22.20
C LYS A 181 5.75 -1.52 23.28
N ALA A 182 6.26 -0.33 23.62
CA ALA A 182 5.65 0.52 24.63
C ALA A 182 4.25 1.00 24.22
N ALA A 183 4.01 1.24 22.93
CA ALA A 183 2.72 1.61 22.37
C ALA A 183 1.75 0.42 22.20
N GLY A 184 2.21 -0.83 22.38
CA GLY A 184 1.39 -2.02 22.20
C GLY A 184 1.16 -2.42 20.74
N ILE A 185 2.02 -1.95 19.82
CA ILE A 185 1.99 -2.33 18.40
C ILE A 185 2.29 -3.82 18.25
N SER A 186 1.50 -4.52 17.43
CA SER A 186 1.81 -5.89 17.02
C SER A 186 2.92 -5.86 15.97
N VAL A 187 4.02 -6.56 16.23
CA VAL A 187 5.22 -6.54 15.37
C VAL A 187 5.52 -7.94 14.87
N ARG A 188 5.50 -8.13 13.55
CA ARG A 188 5.80 -9.39 12.87
C ARG A 188 7.01 -9.22 11.96
N THR A 189 8.07 -9.97 12.22
CA THR A 189 9.33 -9.84 11.50
C THR A 189 9.31 -10.52 10.13
N ALA A 190 10.20 -10.11 9.22
CA ALA A 190 10.42 -10.80 7.95
C ALA A 190 10.76 -12.30 8.13
N ARG A 191 11.39 -12.67 9.27
CA ARG A 191 11.65 -14.07 9.62
C ARG A 191 10.34 -14.81 9.88
N GLU A 192 9.45 -14.26 10.70
CA GLU A 192 8.14 -14.87 10.97
C GLU A 192 7.32 -15.04 9.68
N CYS A 193 7.36 -14.06 8.77
CA CYS A 193 6.72 -14.17 7.46
C CYS A 193 7.28 -15.34 6.63
N ARG A 194 8.60 -15.52 6.59
CA ARG A 194 9.20 -16.65 5.85
C ARG A 194 8.93 -18.00 6.50
N ASP A 195 8.96 -18.06 7.82
CA ASP A 195 8.82 -19.32 8.55
C ASP A 195 7.37 -19.82 8.55
N ASN A 196 6.38 -18.91 8.54
CA ASN A 196 4.95 -19.24 8.63
C ASN A 196 4.14 -18.94 7.37
N GLY A 197 4.72 -18.28 6.37
CA GLY A 197 4.01 -17.72 5.21
C GLY A 197 3.40 -16.35 5.52
N MET A 198 3.72 -15.35 4.69
CA MET A 198 3.28 -13.97 4.94
C MET A 198 1.76 -13.82 4.91
N ALA A 199 1.09 -14.50 3.98
CA ALA A 199 -0.37 -14.49 3.86
C ALA A 199 -1.07 -15.02 5.13
N ALA A 200 -0.51 -16.04 5.78
CA ALA A 200 -1.03 -16.56 7.04
C ALA A 200 -0.86 -15.57 8.18
N VAL A 201 0.33 -14.97 8.32
CA VAL A 201 0.61 -13.92 9.31
C VAL A 201 -0.34 -12.73 9.12
N VAL A 202 -0.55 -12.31 7.88
CA VAL A 202 -1.48 -11.24 7.52
C VAL A 202 -2.92 -11.59 7.89
N ALA A 203 -3.38 -12.81 7.63
CA ALA A 203 -4.72 -13.26 8.01
C ALA A 203 -4.94 -13.19 9.54
N GLU A 204 -3.95 -13.61 10.34
CA GLU A 204 -3.99 -13.52 11.80
C GLU A 204 -4.08 -12.06 12.28
N GLU A 205 -3.27 -11.17 11.71
CA GLU A 205 -3.26 -9.76 12.10
C GLU A 205 -4.52 -9.01 11.64
N LEU A 206 -5.08 -9.35 10.49
CA LEU A 206 -6.40 -8.84 10.06
C LEU A 206 -7.49 -9.28 11.02
N ALA A 207 -7.50 -10.55 11.44
CA ALA A 207 -8.46 -11.04 12.44
C ALA A 207 -8.31 -10.27 13.77
N ARG A 208 -7.07 -10.06 14.23
CA ARG A 208 -6.77 -9.28 15.45
C ARG A 208 -7.26 -7.84 15.34
N LEU A 209 -6.92 -7.12 14.27
CA LEU A 209 -7.35 -5.74 14.04
C LEU A 209 -8.87 -5.64 13.89
N SER A 210 -9.51 -6.62 13.23
CA SER A 210 -10.95 -6.66 13.06
C SER A 210 -11.72 -6.75 14.39
N ALA A 211 -11.11 -7.27 15.45
CA ALA A 211 -11.73 -7.35 16.77
C ALA A 211 -11.69 -6.01 17.53
N VAL A 212 -10.79 -5.10 17.16
CA VAL A 212 -10.55 -3.83 17.89
C VAL A 212 -10.84 -2.58 17.06
N ALA A 213 -11.04 -2.71 15.75
CA ALA A 213 -11.33 -1.62 14.84
C ALA A 213 -12.59 -1.88 14.00
N GLU A 214 -13.28 -0.81 13.61
CA GLU A 214 -14.45 -0.90 12.73
C GLU A 214 -14.05 -1.05 11.26
N VAL A 215 -12.96 -0.37 10.88
CA VAL A 215 -12.39 -0.36 9.53
C VAL A 215 -10.87 -0.50 9.61
N ILE A 216 -10.25 -0.96 8.52
CA ILE A 216 -8.81 -1.18 8.43
C ILE A 216 -8.29 -0.38 7.23
N TYR A 217 -7.21 0.36 7.47
CA TYR A 217 -6.34 0.94 6.47
C TYR A 217 -5.11 0.04 6.33
N VAL A 218 -4.69 -0.25 5.09
CA VAL A 218 -3.47 -1.03 4.85
C VAL A 218 -2.45 -0.22 4.08
N ASP A 219 -1.27 -0.09 4.68
CA ASP A 219 -0.09 0.48 4.06
C ASP A 219 0.74 -0.65 3.42
N PHE A 220 0.84 -0.64 2.09
CA PHE A 220 1.77 -1.49 1.36
C PHE A 220 3.04 -0.70 1.05
N ASP A 221 3.93 -0.57 2.03
CA ASP A 221 5.30 -0.15 1.77
C ASP A 221 6.03 -1.27 1.03
N ILE A 222 6.14 -1.11 -0.27
CA ILE A 222 6.66 -2.13 -1.18
C ILE A 222 8.14 -2.44 -0.92
N ASP A 223 8.83 -1.64 -0.10
CA ASP A 223 10.21 -1.89 0.31
C ASP A 223 10.39 -3.10 1.24
N VAL A 224 9.28 -3.68 1.73
CA VAL A 224 9.24 -4.95 2.45
C VAL A 224 9.78 -6.12 1.61
N ILE A 225 9.63 -6.03 0.28
CA ILE A 225 10.07 -7.05 -0.67
C ILE A 225 11.60 -7.08 -0.72
N ASP A 226 12.15 -8.28 -0.83
CA ASP A 226 13.58 -8.47 -1.04
C ASP A 226 14.11 -7.63 -2.21
N ARG A 227 15.17 -6.85 -1.96
CA ARG A 227 15.73 -5.92 -2.95
C ARG A 227 16.16 -6.59 -4.26
N SER A 228 16.53 -7.87 -4.25
CA SER A 228 16.87 -8.60 -5.47
C SER A 228 15.68 -8.81 -6.40
N GLN A 229 14.46 -8.80 -5.84
CA GLN A 229 13.19 -8.88 -6.57
C GLN A 229 12.54 -7.50 -6.74
N TRP A 230 12.83 -6.57 -5.84
CA TRP A 230 12.33 -5.20 -5.87
C TRP A 230 13.46 -4.17 -5.68
N PRO A 231 14.18 -3.81 -6.76
CA PRO A 231 15.23 -2.78 -6.69
C PRO A 231 14.65 -1.34 -6.69
N ALA A 232 13.38 -1.19 -7.05
CA ALA A 232 12.70 0.09 -7.32
C ALA A 232 12.17 0.78 -6.05
N SER A 233 12.85 0.62 -4.92
CA SER A 233 12.64 1.42 -3.70
C SER A 233 14.00 1.72 -3.06
N PRO A 234 14.26 2.96 -2.62
CA PRO A 234 15.48 3.30 -1.90
C PRO A 234 15.64 2.47 -0.62
N GLY A 235 14.55 2.27 0.12
CA GLY A 235 14.52 1.62 1.43
C GLY A 235 14.70 0.10 1.40
N ALA A 236 14.40 -0.54 0.26
CA ALA A 236 14.44 -1.99 0.10
C ALA A 236 15.79 -2.60 0.47
N ARG A 237 15.79 -3.75 1.14
CA ARG A 237 17.01 -4.44 1.62
C ARG A 237 17.13 -5.86 1.09
N PRO A 238 18.35 -6.38 0.90
CA PRO A 238 18.54 -7.82 0.72
C PRO A 238 18.06 -8.58 1.96
N GLY A 239 17.41 -9.73 1.75
CA GLY A 239 16.83 -10.59 2.79
C GLY A 239 15.40 -10.23 3.22
N GLY A 240 14.65 -9.51 2.38
CA GLY A 240 13.24 -9.18 2.59
C GLY A 240 12.29 -10.36 2.44
N VAL A 241 10.99 -10.11 2.32
CA VAL A 241 10.00 -11.14 1.95
C VAL A 241 10.03 -11.38 0.44
N SER A 242 9.55 -12.54 -0.01
CA SER A 242 9.47 -12.78 -1.45
C SER A 242 8.35 -11.94 -2.08
N VAL A 243 8.50 -11.55 -3.34
CA VAL A 243 7.44 -10.87 -4.10
C VAL A 243 6.17 -11.74 -4.20
N HIS A 244 6.32 -13.06 -4.18
CA HIS A 244 5.20 -14.00 -4.18
C HIS A 244 4.40 -13.92 -2.86
N ASP A 245 5.10 -13.96 -1.73
CA ASP A 245 4.48 -13.78 -0.40
C ASP A 245 3.70 -12.46 -0.31
N PHE A 246 4.25 -11.39 -0.90
CA PHE A 246 3.61 -10.08 -0.97
C PHE A 246 2.32 -10.10 -1.82
N PHE A 247 2.32 -10.81 -2.95
CA PHE A 247 1.13 -10.99 -3.78
C PHE A 247 0.02 -11.79 -3.08
N GLU A 248 0.38 -12.90 -2.43
CA GLU A 248 -0.59 -13.69 -1.64
C GLU A 248 -1.16 -12.88 -0.48
N ALA A 249 -0.32 -12.10 0.21
CA ALA A 249 -0.75 -11.17 1.25
C ALA A 249 -1.73 -10.12 0.71
N ALA A 250 -1.46 -9.52 -0.46
CA ALA A 250 -2.34 -8.54 -1.08
C ALA A 250 -3.74 -9.10 -1.36
N ARG A 251 -3.81 -10.34 -1.87
CA ARG A 251 -5.08 -11.05 -2.11
C ARG A 251 -5.85 -11.29 -0.80
N VAL A 252 -5.18 -11.76 0.25
CA VAL A 252 -5.80 -11.97 1.57
C VAL A 252 -6.28 -10.64 2.20
N ILE A 253 -5.49 -9.58 2.10
CA ILE A 253 -5.85 -8.24 2.58
C ILE A 253 -7.10 -7.75 1.89
N ALA A 254 -7.14 -7.80 0.57
CA ALA A 254 -8.25 -7.26 -0.18
C ALA A 254 -9.54 -8.05 0.03
N ALA A 255 -9.47 -9.35 0.32
CA ALA A 255 -10.63 -10.18 0.65
C ALA A 255 -11.29 -9.83 1.99
N HIS A 256 -10.60 -9.13 2.89
CA HIS A 256 -11.16 -8.81 4.20
C HIS A 256 -12.14 -7.62 4.15
N PRO A 257 -13.42 -7.77 4.55
CA PRO A 257 -14.47 -6.76 4.31
C PRO A 257 -14.29 -5.46 5.09
N LYS A 258 -13.50 -5.48 6.18
CA LYS A 258 -13.13 -4.27 6.93
C LYS A 258 -12.01 -3.46 6.29
N VAL A 259 -11.28 -3.98 5.30
CA VAL A 259 -10.26 -3.20 4.58
C VAL A 259 -10.96 -2.22 3.65
N LYS A 260 -10.94 -0.94 4.00
CA LYS A 260 -11.66 0.13 3.30
C LYS A 260 -10.76 1.03 2.47
N ALA A 261 -9.49 1.15 2.83
CA ALA A 261 -8.52 1.82 2.00
C ALA A 261 -7.17 1.12 2.10
N VAL A 262 -6.41 1.20 1.01
CA VAL A 262 -5.01 0.75 0.97
C VAL A 262 -4.18 1.79 0.21
N ASP A 263 -2.90 1.87 0.52
CA ASP A 263 -1.93 2.55 -0.34
C ASP A 263 -0.79 1.62 -0.77
N LEU A 264 -0.13 1.97 -1.87
CA LEU A 264 1.15 1.40 -2.29
C LEU A 264 2.17 2.52 -2.30
N THR A 265 3.16 2.47 -1.42
CA THR A 265 4.14 3.54 -1.19
C THR A 265 5.55 3.10 -1.58
N GLU A 266 6.50 4.05 -1.60
CA GLU A 266 7.94 3.84 -1.83
C GLU A 266 8.33 3.22 -3.19
N TYR A 267 7.41 3.16 -4.16
CA TYR A 267 7.76 2.85 -5.54
C TYR A 267 8.45 4.03 -6.22
N ASP A 268 9.73 3.86 -6.53
CA ASP A 268 10.56 4.81 -7.26
C ASP A 268 10.94 4.28 -8.66
N PRO A 269 10.21 4.71 -9.72
CA PRO A 269 10.53 4.33 -11.09
C PRO A 269 11.92 4.72 -11.57
N SER A 270 12.62 5.68 -10.91
CA SER A 270 13.98 6.06 -11.31
C SER A 270 15.05 5.04 -10.92
N LEU A 271 14.71 4.12 -10.02
CA LEU A 271 15.56 3.00 -9.60
C LEU A 271 15.21 1.69 -10.31
N GLU A 272 14.22 1.72 -11.21
CA GLU A 272 13.74 0.55 -11.92
C GLU A 272 14.81 -0.04 -12.86
N ILE A 273 14.88 -1.37 -12.89
CA ILE A 273 15.71 -2.14 -13.83
C ILE A 273 14.77 -2.75 -14.86
N GLY A 274 14.81 -2.24 -16.09
CA GLY A 274 13.88 -2.64 -17.13
C GLY A 274 12.47 -2.15 -16.80
N ASP A 275 11.53 -3.08 -16.65
CA ASP A 275 10.13 -2.86 -16.29
C ASP A 275 9.68 -3.64 -15.05
N LEU A 276 10.64 -4.19 -14.29
CA LEU A 276 10.38 -5.09 -13.16
C LEU A 276 9.52 -4.44 -12.08
N GLY A 277 9.80 -3.17 -11.73
CA GLY A 277 9.07 -2.44 -10.71
C GLY A 277 7.62 -2.18 -11.13
N SER A 278 7.45 -1.58 -12.31
CA SER A 278 6.16 -1.34 -12.95
C SER A 278 5.32 -2.62 -12.98
N LEU A 279 5.89 -3.74 -13.46
CA LEU A 279 5.19 -5.02 -13.55
C LEU A 279 4.84 -5.59 -12.17
N THR A 280 5.69 -5.42 -11.17
CA THR A 280 5.38 -5.90 -9.81
C THR A 280 4.23 -5.09 -9.20
N ALA A 281 4.21 -3.76 -9.34
CA ALA A 281 3.11 -2.92 -8.88
C ALA A 281 1.79 -3.21 -9.63
N GLY A 282 1.86 -3.42 -10.96
CA GLY A 282 0.68 -3.81 -11.74
C GLY A 282 0.13 -5.19 -11.33
N ARG A 283 1.02 -6.17 -11.08
CA ARG A 283 0.62 -7.49 -10.58
C ARG A 283 0.00 -7.40 -9.19
N TRP A 284 0.57 -6.61 -8.27
CA TRP A 284 -0.02 -6.36 -6.95
C TRP A 284 -1.46 -5.87 -7.06
N PHE A 285 -1.75 -4.95 -7.99
CA PHE A 285 -3.12 -4.48 -8.18
C PHE A 285 -4.06 -5.56 -8.70
N CYS A 286 -3.59 -6.47 -9.56
CA CYS A 286 -4.37 -7.63 -9.98
C CYS A 286 -4.73 -8.52 -8.77
N GLU A 287 -3.78 -8.77 -7.88
CA GLU A 287 -3.99 -9.55 -6.66
C GLU A 287 -4.97 -8.88 -5.70
N LEU A 288 -4.85 -7.56 -5.56
CA LEU A 288 -5.76 -6.75 -4.77
C LEU A 288 -7.19 -6.83 -5.33
N LEU A 289 -7.37 -6.72 -6.65
CA LEU A 289 -8.69 -6.85 -7.29
C LEU A 289 -9.25 -8.27 -7.16
N ALA A 290 -8.42 -9.31 -7.35
CA ALA A 290 -8.83 -10.70 -7.19
C ALA A 290 -9.29 -10.99 -5.75
N GLY A 291 -8.56 -10.50 -4.76
CA GLY A 291 -8.98 -10.58 -3.35
C GLY A 291 -10.26 -9.82 -3.09
N PHE A 292 -10.40 -8.60 -3.64
CA PHE A 292 -11.60 -7.79 -3.48
C PHE A 292 -12.86 -8.47 -4.05
N GLU A 293 -12.76 -9.13 -5.21
CA GLU A 293 -13.90 -9.84 -5.83
C GLU A 293 -14.32 -11.11 -5.06
N ALA A 294 -13.46 -11.61 -4.17
CA ALA A 294 -13.75 -12.74 -3.30
C ALA A 294 -14.46 -12.36 -1.99
N ARG A 295 -14.79 -11.07 -1.79
CA ARG A 295 -15.48 -10.54 -0.59
C ARG A 295 -16.91 -11.05 -0.40
#